data_AF-A0A2T0K4I8-F1
#
_entry.id   AF-A0A2T0K4I8-F1
#
_cell.length_a   1.000
_cell.length_b   1.000
_cell.length_c   1.000
_cell.angle_alpha   90.00
_cell.angle_beta   90.00
_cell.angle_gamma   90.00
#
_symmetry.space_group_name_H-M   'P 1'
#
loop_
_entity.id
_entity.type
_entity.pdbx_description
1 polymer ?
#
loop_
_entity_poly.entity_id
_entity_poly.type
_entity_poly.pdbx_seq_one_letter_code
_entity_poly.pdbx_strand_id
1 'polypeptide(L)'
;MPGRIHRLMQGAVPLALVGAVLAVPSPAAAAPTDLVGWATVNGGTSGGGSAATTTVTSASALTTALASTSAANIRVSGTINCSGMLRVRSNKTIIGNSGAAIVGCGLNINGDRNVIIRNLSFRNWNDDAINVQESATNIWIDHNSFSNGYDGAVDIKRGSDYITVSWNRVFNHDKSMLLGHSDSNASQDVGHLRVTYHHNWFDSSTQRHPRVRFGNPVHVYNNYYNNNSGYGVASTEGAGVLVEANSFENVDDPFHLGEGSSDAGTLVARNNLLVNSGSGQTGGSVASIPYSYTADAAASVKSIVTANAGAGRISV
;
A
#
# COMPACT_ATOMS: atom_id res chain seq x y z
N MET A 1 -81.83 51.25 0.78
CA MET A 1 -80.45 51.81 0.86
C MET A 1 -79.48 50.65 0.64
N PRO A 2 -78.44 50.80 -0.18
CA PRO A 2 -77.99 49.79 -1.14
C PRO A 2 -76.98 48.77 -0.60
N GLY A 3 -76.97 47.60 -1.26
CA GLY A 3 -76.12 46.44 -0.97
C GLY A 3 -74.64 46.67 -1.25
N ARG A 4 -73.79 46.08 -0.39
CA ARG A 4 -72.33 46.13 -0.48
C ARG A 4 -71.81 44.86 -1.16
N ILE A 5 -71.37 45.03 -2.40
CA ILE A 5 -70.69 44.02 -3.22
C ILE A 5 -69.29 43.78 -2.62
N HIS A 6 -69.02 42.57 -2.11
CA HIS A 6 -67.66 42.16 -1.74
C HIS A 6 -66.97 41.54 -2.97
N ARG A 7 -65.97 42.27 -3.46
CA ARG A 7 -65.11 41.89 -4.59
C ARG A 7 -64.08 40.88 -4.08
N LEU A 8 -64.17 39.61 -4.47
CA LEU A 8 -63.10 38.63 -4.26
C LEU A 8 -61.89 39.02 -5.13
N MET A 9 -60.76 39.34 -4.49
CA MET A 9 -59.47 39.41 -5.17
C MET A 9 -58.88 38.00 -5.24
N GLN A 10 -58.77 37.46 -6.45
CA GLN A 10 -57.99 36.25 -6.74
C GLN A 10 -56.50 36.63 -6.72
N GLY A 11 -55.75 36.15 -5.73
CA GLY A 11 -54.29 36.24 -5.72
C GLY A 11 -53.69 35.17 -6.62
N ALA A 12 -52.95 35.57 -7.65
CA ALA A 12 -52.16 34.67 -8.47
C ALA A 12 -50.92 34.21 -7.69
N VAL A 13 -50.77 32.89 -7.50
CA VAL A 13 -49.56 32.29 -6.94
C VAL A 13 -48.56 32.10 -8.09
N PRO A 14 -47.35 32.66 -8.05
CA PRO A 14 -46.36 32.44 -9.09
C PRO A 14 -45.80 31.02 -8.96
N LEU A 15 -45.90 30.26 -10.05
CA LEU A 15 -45.30 28.94 -10.20
C LEU A 15 -43.78 29.11 -10.34
N ALA A 16 -43.02 28.80 -9.28
CA ALA A 16 -41.57 28.80 -9.33
C ALA A 16 -41.09 27.57 -10.12
N LEU A 17 -40.53 27.80 -11.31
CA LEU A 17 -39.78 26.78 -12.05
C LEU A 17 -38.51 26.44 -11.28
N VAL A 18 -38.49 25.29 -10.59
CA VAL A 18 -37.24 24.74 -10.02
C VAL A 18 -36.46 24.13 -11.18
N GLY A 19 -35.51 24.89 -11.72
CA GLY A 19 -34.54 24.36 -12.68
C GLY A 19 -33.67 23.32 -11.99
N ALA A 20 -33.72 22.07 -12.44
CA ALA A 20 -32.80 21.04 -12.01
C ALA A 20 -31.38 21.44 -12.46
N VAL A 21 -30.55 21.91 -11.52
CA VAL A 21 -29.12 22.10 -11.77
C VAL A 21 -28.51 20.70 -11.85
N LEU A 22 -28.25 20.23 -13.07
CA LEU A 22 -27.43 19.04 -13.28
C LEU A 22 -26.04 19.34 -12.69
N ALA A 23 -25.71 18.68 -11.59
CA ALA A 23 -24.37 18.74 -11.01
C ALA A 23 -23.39 18.18 -12.06
N VAL A 24 -22.58 19.06 -12.64
CA VAL A 24 -21.45 18.65 -13.48
C VAL A 24 -20.50 17.89 -12.56
N PRO A 25 -20.15 16.62 -12.83
CA PRO A 25 -19.21 15.91 -11.99
C PRO A 25 -17.89 16.67 -11.96
N SER A 26 -17.43 17.06 -10.78
CA SER A 26 -16.09 17.60 -10.59
C SER A 26 -15.07 16.59 -11.12
N PRO A 27 -14.02 17.03 -11.83
CA PRO A 27 -12.95 16.12 -12.21
C PRO A 27 -12.41 15.47 -10.94
N ALA A 28 -12.26 14.14 -10.98
CA ALA A 28 -11.67 13.40 -9.87
C ALA A 28 -10.30 14.03 -9.52
N ALA A 29 -10.06 14.27 -8.23
CA ALA A 29 -8.75 14.75 -7.78
C ALA A 29 -7.66 13.77 -8.24
N ALA A 30 -6.50 14.30 -8.62
CA ALA A 30 -5.38 13.46 -9.01
C ALA A 30 -4.97 12.53 -7.85
N ALA A 31 -4.56 11.31 -8.18
CA ALA A 31 -4.13 10.34 -7.18
C ALA A 31 -2.93 10.90 -6.38
N PRO A 32 -2.89 10.70 -5.04
CA PRO A 32 -1.79 11.22 -4.21
C PRO A 32 -0.46 10.62 -4.62
N THR A 33 0.58 11.45 -4.77
CA THR A 33 1.89 10.98 -5.21
C THR A 33 3.02 11.21 -4.21
N ASP A 34 2.74 11.71 -3.02
CA ASP A 34 3.75 12.07 -2.03
C ASP A 34 4.20 10.86 -1.19
N LEU A 35 5.48 10.81 -0.86
CA LEU A 35 6.03 9.81 0.05
C LEU A 35 5.80 10.24 1.50
N VAL A 36 5.14 9.38 2.27
CA VAL A 36 4.93 9.52 3.73
C VAL A 36 5.37 8.23 4.41
N GLY A 37 6.01 8.35 5.57
CA GLY A 37 6.36 7.19 6.38
C GLY A 37 7.86 6.96 6.52
N TRP A 38 8.23 5.75 6.93
CA TRP A 38 9.60 5.41 7.28
C TRP A 38 10.63 5.61 6.16
N ALA A 39 10.24 5.51 4.89
CA ALA A 39 11.13 5.81 3.76
C ALA A 39 11.49 7.30 3.61
N THR A 40 10.82 8.21 4.34
CA THR A 40 11.21 9.63 4.44
C THR A 40 12.36 9.86 5.43
N VAL A 41 12.58 8.93 6.35
CA VAL A 41 13.59 9.02 7.41
C VAL A 41 14.94 8.53 6.87
N ASN A 42 16.02 8.70 7.64
CA ASN A 42 17.35 8.21 7.27
C ASN A 42 17.88 8.77 5.94
N GLY A 43 17.67 10.06 5.72
CA GLY A 43 18.06 10.76 4.48
C GLY A 43 17.04 10.65 3.33
N GLY A 44 15.93 9.94 3.53
CA GLY A 44 14.83 9.86 2.57
C GLY A 44 15.07 8.91 1.40
N THR A 45 14.09 8.85 0.50
CA THR A 45 14.09 7.98 -0.69
C THR A 45 13.76 8.82 -1.92
N SER A 46 14.74 8.98 -2.80
CA SER A 46 14.66 9.75 -4.05
C SER A 46 14.85 8.91 -5.32
N GLY A 47 15.16 7.62 -5.16
CA GLY A 47 15.36 6.67 -6.26
C GLY A 47 16.49 7.10 -7.20
N GLY A 48 16.19 7.15 -8.49
CA GLY A 48 17.10 7.63 -9.53
C GLY A 48 17.32 9.15 -9.53
N GLY A 49 16.55 9.92 -8.75
CA GLY A 49 16.67 11.38 -8.67
C GLY A 49 16.57 12.05 -10.04
N SER A 50 17.53 12.92 -10.36
CA SER A 50 17.63 13.63 -11.64
C SER A 50 18.32 12.82 -12.76
N ALA A 51 18.58 11.53 -12.56
CA ALA A 51 19.20 10.70 -13.58
C ALA A 51 18.37 10.64 -14.87
N ALA A 52 19.03 10.36 -16.00
CA ALA A 52 18.35 10.18 -17.26
C ALA A 52 17.31 9.05 -17.19
N THR A 53 16.19 9.25 -17.89
CA THR A 53 15.15 8.23 -18.02
C THR A 53 15.47 7.31 -19.19
N THR A 54 15.52 6.01 -18.92
CA THR A 54 15.66 4.96 -19.93
C THR A 54 14.38 4.15 -19.99
N THR A 55 13.80 4.04 -21.18
CA THR A 55 12.64 3.16 -21.39
C THR A 55 13.09 1.74 -21.70
N VAL A 56 12.49 0.76 -21.03
CA VAL A 56 12.73 -0.67 -21.24
C VAL A 56 11.45 -1.38 -21.67
N THR A 57 11.57 -2.27 -22.66
CA THR A 57 10.45 -3.02 -23.27
C THR A 57 10.72 -4.53 -23.33
N SER A 58 11.86 -5.00 -22.81
CA SER A 58 12.26 -6.40 -22.83
C SER A 58 12.91 -6.81 -21.51
N ALA A 59 12.92 -8.12 -21.23
CA ALA A 59 13.51 -8.66 -20.01
C ALA A 59 15.01 -8.40 -19.93
N SER A 60 15.74 -8.49 -21.05
CA SER A 60 17.17 -8.20 -21.09
C SER A 60 17.44 -6.74 -20.76
N ALA A 61 16.73 -5.80 -21.38
CA ALA A 61 16.88 -4.37 -21.12
C ALA A 61 16.54 -4.01 -19.67
N LEU A 62 15.45 -4.57 -19.14
CA LEU A 62 15.07 -4.41 -17.73
C LEU A 62 16.18 -4.94 -16.81
N THR A 63 16.64 -6.17 -17.01
CA THR A 63 17.67 -6.81 -16.18
C THR A 63 18.97 -5.99 -16.16
N THR A 64 19.43 -5.53 -17.33
CA THR A 64 20.63 -4.69 -17.43
C THR A 64 20.45 -3.36 -16.72
N ALA A 65 19.32 -2.69 -16.89
CA ALA A 65 19.06 -1.40 -16.26
C ALA A 65 18.99 -1.50 -14.73
N LEU A 66 18.32 -2.53 -14.21
CA LEU A 66 18.19 -2.79 -12.76
C LEU A 66 19.54 -3.11 -12.11
N ALA A 67 20.38 -3.89 -12.78
CA ALA A 67 21.67 -4.35 -12.24
C ALA A 67 22.81 -3.31 -12.34
N SER A 68 22.59 -2.21 -13.07
CA SER A 68 23.59 -1.13 -13.20
C SER A 68 23.88 -0.47 -11.85
N THR A 69 25.14 -0.11 -11.60
CA THR A 69 25.54 0.62 -10.40
C THR A 69 25.27 2.13 -10.49
N SER A 70 25.02 2.66 -11.70
CA SER A 70 24.66 4.06 -11.90
C SER A 70 23.23 4.33 -11.43
N ALA A 71 22.97 5.54 -10.93
CA ALA A 71 21.61 5.98 -10.68
C ALA A 71 20.80 6.03 -11.98
N ALA A 72 19.53 5.61 -11.95
CA ALA A 72 18.70 5.57 -13.15
C ALA A 72 17.21 5.71 -12.87
N ASN A 73 16.53 6.40 -13.77
CA ASN A 73 15.08 6.36 -13.90
C ASN A 73 14.72 5.35 -15.00
N ILE A 74 14.12 4.23 -14.64
CA ILE A 74 13.79 3.10 -15.51
C ILE A 74 12.28 3.13 -15.77
N ARG A 75 11.91 3.49 -17.00
CA ARG A 75 10.52 3.53 -17.46
C ARG A 75 10.16 2.19 -18.09
N VAL A 76 9.29 1.42 -17.45
CA VAL A 76 8.84 0.13 -18.01
C VAL A 76 7.67 0.38 -18.95
N SER A 77 7.75 -0.11 -20.18
CA SER A 77 6.67 0.05 -21.17
C SER A 77 6.19 -1.30 -21.70
N GLY A 78 4.87 -1.50 -21.66
CA GLY A 78 4.24 -2.75 -22.04
C GLY A 78 4.43 -3.88 -21.02
N THR A 79 4.15 -5.10 -21.46
CA THR A 79 4.34 -6.31 -20.65
C THR A 79 5.73 -6.89 -20.89
N ILE A 80 6.53 -7.00 -19.84
CA ILE A 80 7.82 -7.68 -19.85
C ILE A 80 7.66 -9.06 -19.21
N ASN A 81 7.81 -10.10 -20.03
CA ASN A 81 7.86 -11.49 -19.57
C ASN A 81 9.30 -11.85 -19.23
N CYS A 82 9.53 -12.36 -18.03
CA CYS A 82 10.84 -12.63 -17.44
C CYS A 82 10.73 -13.84 -16.50
N SER A 83 11.87 -14.27 -15.92
CA SER A 83 11.91 -15.36 -14.95
C SER A 83 12.90 -15.08 -13.82
N GLY A 84 12.64 -15.66 -12.65
CA GLY A 84 13.53 -15.59 -11.50
C GLY A 84 13.42 -14.27 -10.73
N MET A 85 14.44 -13.95 -9.93
CA MET A 85 14.51 -12.72 -9.15
C MET A 85 15.54 -11.77 -9.74
N LEU A 86 15.08 -10.67 -10.34
CA LEU A 86 15.94 -9.68 -10.98
C LEU A 86 16.60 -8.79 -9.91
N ARG A 87 17.92 -8.69 -9.95
CA ARG A 87 18.69 -7.89 -9.00
C ARG A 87 18.49 -6.39 -9.24
N VAL A 88 18.05 -5.66 -8.22
CA VAL A 88 17.87 -4.20 -8.27
C VAL A 88 18.94 -3.50 -7.43
N ARG A 89 19.87 -2.79 -8.09
CA ARG A 89 20.91 -2.00 -7.42
C ARG A 89 20.37 -0.68 -6.84
N SER A 90 21.18 -0.03 -6.01
CA SER A 90 20.85 1.26 -5.39
C SER A 90 20.52 2.36 -6.39
N ASN A 91 19.82 3.39 -5.92
CA ASN A 91 19.50 4.62 -6.66
C ASN A 91 18.70 4.38 -7.94
N LYS A 92 17.58 3.66 -7.81
CA LYS A 92 16.70 3.34 -8.95
C LYS A 92 15.32 3.88 -8.71
N THR A 93 14.74 4.51 -9.72
CA THR A 93 13.30 4.67 -9.83
C THR A 93 12.84 3.75 -10.93
N ILE A 94 11.99 2.79 -10.63
CA ILE A 94 11.44 1.84 -11.60
C ILE A 94 9.95 2.14 -11.67
N ILE A 95 9.53 2.71 -12.79
CA ILE A 95 8.18 3.26 -12.93
C ILE A 95 7.50 2.77 -14.20
N GLY A 96 6.30 2.20 -14.05
CA GLY A 96 5.50 1.72 -15.18
C GLY A 96 4.86 2.85 -15.97
N ASN A 97 4.87 2.74 -17.30
CA ASN A 97 3.90 3.42 -18.17
C ASN A 97 2.49 2.90 -17.89
N SER A 98 1.47 3.57 -18.46
CA SER A 98 0.11 3.04 -18.46
C SER A 98 0.09 1.60 -19.00
N GLY A 99 -0.49 0.68 -18.24
CA GLY A 99 -0.56 -0.75 -18.57
C GLY A 99 0.75 -1.54 -18.47
N ALA A 100 1.82 -0.96 -17.92
CA ALA A 100 3.10 -1.65 -17.76
C ALA A 100 2.99 -2.82 -16.77
N ALA A 101 3.59 -3.95 -17.15
CA ALA A 101 3.54 -5.17 -16.34
C ALA A 101 4.85 -5.94 -16.35
N ILE A 102 5.14 -6.59 -15.23
CA ILE A 102 6.22 -7.56 -15.05
C ILE A 102 5.57 -8.92 -14.77
N VAL A 103 5.89 -9.92 -15.60
CA VAL A 103 5.22 -11.22 -15.58
C VAL A 103 6.26 -12.34 -15.52
N GLY A 104 6.11 -13.27 -14.58
CA GLY A 104 6.98 -14.45 -14.46
C GLY A 104 8.22 -14.25 -13.57
N CYS A 105 8.55 -13.02 -13.18
CA CYS A 105 9.67 -12.70 -12.32
C CYS A 105 9.31 -11.72 -11.20
N GLY A 106 10.20 -11.64 -10.21
CA GLY A 106 10.17 -10.64 -9.16
C GLY A 106 11.42 -9.76 -9.13
N LEU A 107 11.41 -8.76 -8.26
CA LEU A 107 12.52 -7.84 -8.03
C LEU A 107 13.17 -8.12 -6.69
N ASN A 108 14.51 -8.19 -6.65
CA ASN A 108 15.28 -8.44 -5.44
C ASN A 108 16.24 -7.28 -5.14
N ILE A 109 15.94 -6.55 -4.07
CA ILE A 109 16.77 -5.51 -3.49
C ILE A 109 17.51 -6.14 -2.31
N ASN A 110 18.80 -6.44 -2.50
CA ASN A 110 19.61 -7.19 -1.53
C ASN A 110 20.81 -6.33 -1.11
N GLY A 111 20.72 -5.73 0.08
CA GLY A 111 21.73 -4.80 0.62
C GLY A 111 21.89 -3.47 -0.14
N ASP A 112 20.93 -3.15 -1.01
CA ASP A 112 20.89 -1.86 -1.71
C ASP A 112 19.93 -0.88 -1.05
N ARG A 113 20.08 0.39 -1.40
CA ARG A 113 19.28 1.46 -0.83
C ARG A 113 18.78 2.45 -1.85
N ASN A 114 17.82 3.28 -1.43
CA ASN A 114 17.29 4.37 -2.22
C ASN A 114 16.65 3.87 -3.53
N VAL A 115 15.60 3.07 -3.41
CA VAL A 115 14.89 2.49 -4.56
C VAL A 115 13.40 2.81 -4.49
N ILE A 116 12.83 3.22 -5.62
CA ILE A 116 11.41 3.45 -5.82
C ILE A 116 10.90 2.42 -6.84
N ILE A 117 9.86 1.66 -6.51
CA ILE A 117 9.15 0.74 -7.41
C ILE A 117 7.70 1.22 -7.51
N ARG A 118 7.27 1.66 -8.68
CA ARG A 118 6.03 2.43 -8.81
C ARG A 118 5.21 2.10 -10.05
N ASN A 119 3.89 2.09 -9.91
CA ASN A 119 2.95 2.02 -11.04
C ASN A 119 3.10 0.77 -11.94
N LEU A 120 3.43 -0.38 -11.36
CA LEU A 120 3.63 -1.63 -12.09
C LEU A 120 2.60 -2.68 -11.71
N SER A 121 2.14 -3.45 -12.70
CA SER A 121 1.40 -4.68 -12.45
C SER A 121 2.36 -5.88 -12.42
N PHE A 122 2.47 -6.55 -11.27
CA PHE A 122 3.19 -7.82 -11.10
C PHE A 122 2.22 -9.00 -11.20
N ARG A 123 2.58 -10.01 -11.98
CA ARG A 123 1.76 -11.22 -12.19
C ARG A 123 2.63 -12.48 -12.28
N ASN A 124 2.12 -13.60 -11.76
CA ASN A 124 2.66 -14.94 -12.02
C ASN A 124 4.16 -15.10 -11.66
N TRP A 125 4.62 -14.46 -10.59
CA TRP A 125 6.00 -14.63 -10.12
C TRP A 125 6.15 -15.97 -9.36
N ASN A 126 7.34 -16.58 -9.45
CA ASN A 126 7.60 -17.91 -8.87
C ASN A 126 8.14 -17.89 -7.43
N ASP A 127 8.66 -16.76 -6.97
CA ASP A 127 9.18 -16.56 -5.60
C ASP A 127 8.36 -15.43 -4.96
N ASP A 128 8.96 -14.25 -4.72
CA ASP A 128 8.26 -13.03 -4.31
C ASP A 128 8.09 -12.04 -5.49
N ALA A 129 7.08 -11.17 -5.51
CA ALA A 129 7.02 -10.11 -6.54
C ALA A 129 8.08 -9.03 -6.28
N ILE A 130 8.24 -8.63 -5.02
CA ILE A 130 9.29 -7.74 -4.54
C ILE A 130 9.85 -8.31 -3.23
N ASN A 131 11.14 -8.60 -3.22
CA ASN A 131 11.90 -9.01 -2.05
C ASN A 131 12.92 -7.91 -1.67
N VAL A 132 12.88 -7.46 -0.42
CA VAL A 132 13.80 -6.50 0.18
C VAL A 132 14.51 -7.18 1.34
N GLN A 133 15.83 -7.33 1.24
CA GLN A 133 16.59 -8.13 2.19
C GLN A 133 18.04 -7.67 2.37
N GLU A 134 18.72 -8.31 3.32
CA GLU A 134 20.15 -8.15 3.61
C GLU A 134 20.52 -6.70 3.92
N SER A 135 19.81 -6.10 4.88
CA SER A 135 20.02 -4.72 5.33
C SER A 135 19.77 -3.65 4.25
N ALA A 136 18.94 -3.95 3.24
CA ALA A 136 18.47 -2.95 2.29
C ALA A 136 17.65 -1.85 2.98
N THR A 137 17.82 -0.59 2.58
CA THR A 137 17.21 0.57 3.27
C THR A 137 16.63 1.63 2.35
N ASN A 138 15.71 2.47 2.87
CA ASN A 138 15.16 3.61 2.12
C ASN A 138 14.51 3.15 0.80
N ILE A 139 13.44 2.38 0.92
CA ILE A 139 12.72 1.79 -0.21
C ILE A 139 11.27 2.26 -0.21
N TRP A 140 10.75 2.60 -1.38
CA TRP A 140 9.36 3.00 -1.56
C TRP A 140 8.68 2.14 -2.63
N ILE A 141 7.64 1.42 -2.23
CA ILE A 141 6.84 0.53 -3.07
C ILE A 141 5.44 1.12 -3.19
N ASP A 142 5.15 1.75 -4.32
CA ASP A 142 4.00 2.66 -4.45
C ASP A 142 3.11 2.39 -5.67
N HIS A 143 1.79 2.43 -5.53
CA HIS A 143 0.86 2.31 -6.66
C HIS A 143 1.09 1.08 -7.54
N ASN A 144 1.50 -0.06 -6.97
CA ASN A 144 1.66 -1.30 -7.71
C ASN A 144 0.43 -2.18 -7.57
N SER A 145 0.26 -3.11 -8.51
CA SER A 145 -0.78 -4.14 -8.45
C SER A 145 -0.14 -5.52 -8.45
N PHE A 146 -0.55 -6.39 -7.53
CA PHE A 146 0.00 -7.72 -7.32
C PHE A 146 -1.11 -8.77 -7.41
N SER A 147 -0.92 -9.80 -8.23
CA SER A 147 -1.89 -10.89 -8.36
C SER A 147 -1.29 -12.18 -8.88
N ASN A 148 -1.90 -13.32 -8.53
CA ASN A 148 -1.58 -14.65 -9.03
C ASN A 148 -0.10 -15.03 -8.88
N GLY A 149 0.55 -14.67 -7.77
CA GLY A 149 1.90 -15.10 -7.47
C GLY A 149 1.97 -16.45 -6.77
N TYR A 150 3.17 -17.03 -6.69
CA TYR A 150 3.41 -18.28 -5.95
C TYR A 150 3.69 -18.04 -4.45
N ASP A 151 4.61 -17.11 -4.10
CA ASP A 151 4.94 -16.78 -2.70
C ASP A 151 4.46 -15.38 -2.28
N GLY A 152 5.30 -14.54 -1.69
CA GLY A 152 4.95 -13.22 -1.19
C GLY A 152 4.68 -12.22 -2.31
N ALA A 153 3.74 -11.28 -2.12
CA ALA A 153 3.72 -10.09 -2.99
C ALA A 153 4.87 -9.15 -2.62
N VAL A 154 4.98 -8.77 -1.34
CA VAL A 154 6.06 -7.92 -0.84
C VAL A 154 6.66 -8.52 0.43
N ASP A 155 7.90 -8.95 0.34
CA ASP A 155 8.66 -9.55 1.43
C ASP A 155 9.79 -8.60 1.86
N ILE A 156 9.85 -8.30 3.16
CA ILE A 156 10.86 -7.42 3.76
C ILE A 156 11.48 -8.16 4.94
N LYS A 157 12.78 -8.43 4.92
CA LYS A 157 13.43 -9.34 5.87
C LYS A 157 14.90 -9.00 6.10
N ARG A 158 15.54 -9.69 7.05
CA ARG A 158 17.01 -9.73 7.20
C ARG A 158 17.62 -8.34 7.41
N GLY A 159 17.17 -7.64 8.45
CA GLY A 159 17.71 -6.34 8.86
C GLY A 159 17.37 -5.17 7.92
N SER A 160 16.51 -5.38 6.92
CA SER A 160 16.03 -4.29 6.06
C SER A 160 15.24 -3.25 6.84
N ASP A 161 15.24 -1.99 6.37
CA ASP A 161 14.78 -0.89 7.21
C ASP A 161 14.39 0.38 6.45
N TYR A 162 13.62 1.26 7.09
CA TYR A 162 13.19 2.54 6.53
C TYR A 162 12.41 2.39 5.20
N ILE A 163 11.29 1.68 5.25
CA ILE A 163 10.54 1.29 4.04
C ILE A 163 9.10 1.80 4.12
N THR A 164 8.56 2.22 2.97
CA THR A 164 7.15 2.56 2.83
C THR A 164 6.52 1.75 1.71
N VAL A 165 5.38 1.13 2.02
CA VAL A 165 4.55 0.37 1.09
C VAL A 165 3.20 1.08 1.03
N SER A 166 2.93 1.80 -0.06
CA SER A 166 1.78 2.69 -0.15
C SER A 166 0.95 2.53 -1.42
N TRP A 167 -0.36 2.74 -1.33
CA TRP A 167 -1.25 2.79 -2.49
C TRP A 167 -1.21 1.56 -3.39
N ASN A 168 -0.75 0.41 -2.91
CA ASN A 168 -0.70 -0.81 -3.71
C ASN A 168 -2.04 -1.53 -3.67
N ARG A 169 -2.32 -2.39 -4.65
CA ARG A 169 -3.45 -3.32 -4.62
C ARG A 169 -2.96 -4.76 -4.69
N VAL A 170 -3.40 -5.60 -3.76
CA VAL A 170 -3.16 -7.05 -3.79
C VAL A 170 -4.50 -7.75 -3.95
N PHE A 171 -4.62 -8.64 -4.93
CA PHE A 171 -5.88 -9.34 -5.23
C PHE A 171 -5.60 -10.68 -5.90
N ASN A 172 -6.52 -11.65 -5.78
CA ASN A 172 -6.33 -13.02 -6.28
C ASN A 172 -4.96 -13.59 -5.86
N HIS A 173 -4.65 -13.48 -4.57
CA HIS A 173 -3.34 -13.84 -4.04
C HIS A 173 -3.46 -14.36 -2.60
N ASP A 174 -2.60 -15.33 -2.24
CA ASP A 174 -2.61 -15.94 -0.91
C ASP A 174 -1.78 -15.11 0.08
N LYS A 175 -0.46 -15.09 -0.12
CA LYS A 175 0.53 -14.52 0.81
C LYS A 175 0.89 -13.09 0.42
N SER A 176 0.25 -12.09 1.03
CA SER A 176 0.43 -10.69 0.64
C SER A 176 1.78 -10.11 1.05
N MET A 177 1.97 -9.77 2.32
CA MET A 177 3.11 -8.98 2.80
C MET A 177 3.72 -9.58 4.06
N LEU A 178 4.96 -10.08 3.96
CA LEU A 178 5.72 -10.60 5.11
C LEU A 178 6.77 -9.57 5.55
N LEU A 179 6.83 -9.31 6.85
CA LEU A 179 7.86 -8.47 7.48
C LEU A 179 8.59 -9.30 8.55
N GLY A 180 9.82 -9.70 8.26
CA GLY A 180 10.58 -10.65 9.07
C GLY A 180 10.21 -12.11 8.76
N HIS A 181 11.19 -12.88 8.29
CA HIS A 181 10.94 -14.18 7.65
C HIS A 181 10.98 -15.40 8.58
N SER A 182 11.67 -15.30 9.71
CA SER A 182 11.93 -16.44 10.59
C SER A 182 11.91 -16.02 12.05
N ASP A 183 11.25 -16.81 12.90
CA ASP A 183 11.23 -16.66 14.37
C ASP A 183 12.64 -16.73 14.97
N SER A 184 13.58 -17.39 14.28
CA SER A 184 14.97 -17.55 14.73
C SER A 184 15.92 -16.44 14.28
N ASN A 185 15.43 -15.36 13.67
CA ASN A 185 16.28 -14.30 13.08
C ASN A 185 16.35 -13.01 13.92
N ALA A 186 15.99 -13.09 15.20
CA ALA A 186 15.96 -11.95 16.11
C ALA A 186 17.29 -11.16 16.14
N SER A 187 18.44 -11.85 16.07
CA SER A 187 19.76 -11.21 16.12
C SER A 187 20.03 -10.23 14.98
N GLN A 188 19.35 -10.40 13.83
CA GLN A 188 19.47 -9.50 12.68
C GLN A 188 18.29 -8.54 12.56
N ASP A 189 17.09 -8.95 12.99
CA ASP A 189 15.86 -8.19 12.73
C ASP A 189 15.45 -7.26 13.89
N VAL A 190 15.83 -7.55 15.13
CA VAL A 190 15.53 -6.67 16.29
C VAL A 190 16.27 -5.33 16.13
N GLY A 191 15.52 -4.23 16.27
CA GLY A 191 16.04 -2.87 16.05
C GLY A 191 15.96 -2.40 14.59
N HIS A 192 15.49 -3.26 13.68
CA HIS A 192 15.29 -2.97 12.26
C HIS A 192 13.80 -3.10 11.87
N LEU A 193 13.53 -3.33 10.58
CA LEU A 193 12.19 -3.61 10.04
C LEU A 193 11.18 -2.48 10.32
N ARG A 194 11.63 -1.22 10.30
CA ARG A 194 10.74 -0.07 10.43
C ARG A 194 10.06 0.20 9.10
N VAL A 195 8.80 -0.21 9.01
CA VAL A 195 8.01 -0.16 7.77
C VAL A 195 6.68 0.53 8.00
N THR A 196 6.29 1.35 7.03
CA THR A 196 4.96 1.98 6.95
C THR A 196 4.16 1.29 5.86
N TYR A 197 2.96 0.83 6.18
CA TYR A 197 1.97 0.34 5.23
C TYR A 197 0.79 1.30 5.23
N HIS A 198 0.54 2.01 4.12
CA HIS A 198 -0.61 2.90 4.08
C HIS A 198 -1.36 2.96 2.77
N HIS A 199 -2.68 3.14 2.84
CA HIS A 199 -3.52 3.29 1.67
C HIS A 199 -3.45 2.12 0.68
N ASN A 200 -3.00 0.95 1.13
CA ASN A 200 -3.02 -0.26 0.31
C ASN A 200 -4.45 -0.84 0.31
N TRP A 201 -4.79 -1.48 -0.80
CA TRP A 201 -6.02 -2.23 -0.97
C TRP A 201 -5.72 -3.73 -0.96
N PHE A 202 -6.17 -4.41 0.08
CA PHE A 202 -6.14 -5.86 0.21
C PHE A 202 -7.51 -6.41 -0.20
N ASP A 203 -7.63 -6.78 -1.48
CA ASP A 203 -8.89 -7.05 -2.15
C ASP A 203 -9.08 -8.55 -2.36
N SER A 204 -9.79 -9.19 -1.43
CA SER A 204 -10.05 -10.64 -1.42
C SER A 204 -8.77 -11.49 -1.49
N SER A 205 -7.64 -10.95 -1.03
CA SER A 205 -6.40 -11.69 -0.79
C SER A 205 -6.46 -12.43 0.55
N THR A 206 -5.73 -13.53 0.69
CA THR A 206 -5.97 -14.47 1.81
C THR A 206 -5.39 -13.97 3.13
N GLN A 207 -4.08 -13.70 3.20
CA GLN A 207 -3.38 -13.48 4.47
C GLN A 207 -2.13 -12.60 4.37
N ARG A 208 -1.54 -12.29 5.54
CA ARG A 208 -0.30 -11.51 5.73
C ARG A 208 -0.46 -10.05 5.30
N HIS A 209 -1.27 -9.25 6.00
CA HIS A 209 -1.58 -7.88 5.57
C HIS A 209 -1.21 -6.75 6.57
N PRO A 210 0.04 -6.64 7.09
CA PRO A 210 1.17 -7.57 6.98
C PRO A 210 1.19 -8.60 8.13
N ARG A 211 1.99 -9.67 7.97
CA ARG A 211 2.48 -10.47 9.11
C ARG A 211 3.85 -9.96 9.52
N VAL A 212 4.00 -9.54 10.77
CA VAL A 212 5.15 -8.80 11.27
C VAL A 212 5.87 -9.56 12.38
N ARG A 213 7.19 -9.71 12.26
CA ARG A 213 8.12 -10.16 13.30
C ARG A 213 9.11 -9.07 13.64
N PHE A 214 9.49 -8.94 14.91
CA PHE A 214 10.54 -8.08 15.50
C PHE A 214 10.44 -6.56 15.28
N GLY A 215 9.93 -6.09 14.14
CA GLY A 215 9.85 -4.68 13.80
C GLY A 215 9.06 -3.90 14.85
N ASN A 216 9.66 -2.87 15.43
CA ASN A 216 9.01 -2.00 16.40
C ASN A 216 9.60 -0.58 16.34
N PRO A 217 8.81 0.45 15.96
CA PRO A 217 7.40 0.36 15.59
C PRO A 217 7.17 0.17 14.08
N VAL A 218 6.18 -0.67 13.76
CA VAL A 218 5.59 -0.79 12.41
C VAL A 218 4.27 -0.04 12.39
N HIS A 219 4.03 0.73 11.33
CA HIS A 219 2.85 1.57 11.22
C HIS A 219 1.96 1.10 10.07
N VAL A 220 0.75 0.67 10.39
CA VAL A 220 -0.25 0.17 9.44
C VAL A 220 -1.47 1.07 9.52
N TYR A 221 -1.61 2.01 8.58
CA TYR A 221 -2.69 3.00 8.64
C TYR A 221 -3.42 3.23 7.33
N ASN A 222 -4.70 3.57 7.39
CA ASN A 222 -5.53 3.91 6.24
C ASN A 222 -5.53 2.87 5.10
N ASN A 223 -5.28 1.59 5.39
CA ASN A 223 -5.42 0.52 4.41
C ASN A 223 -6.89 0.04 4.36
N TYR A 224 -7.31 -0.43 3.20
CA TYR A 224 -8.64 -1.02 3.00
C TYR A 224 -8.52 -2.53 2.82
N TYR A 225 -9.20 -3.26 3.69
CA TYR A 225 -9.29 -4.72 3.72
C TYR A 225 -10.71 -5.13 3.37
N ASN A 226 -10.87 -5.97 2.35
CA ASN A 226 -12.17 -6.35 1.82
C ASN A 226 -12.21 -7.86 1.53
N ASN A 227 -13.08 -8.59 2.22
CA ASN A 227 -13.29 -10.04 2.03
C ASN A 227 -11.99 -10.87 2.15
N ASN A 228 -11.08 -10.50 3.04
CA ASN A 228 -9.85 -11.26 3.26
C ASN A 228 -10.16 -12.50 4.11
N SER A 229 -9.91 -13.70 3.56
CA SER A 229 -10.42 -14.96 4.12
C SER A 229 -9.54 -15.62 5.19
N GLY A 230 -8.29 -15.17 5.34
CA GLY A 230 -7.38 -15.61 6.39
C GLY A 230 -7.38 -14.62 7.55
N TYR A 231 -6.47 -13.65 7.49
CA TYR A 231 -6.35 -12.58 8.49
C TYR A 231 -5.78 -11.29 7.88
N GLY A 232 -6.02 -10.17 8.54
CA GLY A 232 -5.42 -8.88 8.24
C GLY A 232 -4.00 -8.77 8.80
N VAL A 233 -3.84 -8.02 9.90
CA VAL A 233 -2.52 -7.72 10.49
C VAL A 233 -2.16 -8.73 11.58
N ALA A 234 -1.00 -9.37 11.49
CA ALA A 234 -0.48 -10.22 12.58
C ALA A 234 0.78 -9.60 13.20
N SER A 235 0.78 -9.41 14.52
CA SER A 235 1.97 -8.98 15.26
C SER A 235 2.57 -10.14 16.06
N THR A 236 3.80 -10.51 15.71
CA THR A 236 4.46 -11.73 16.18
C THR A 236 5.89 -11.44 16.64
N GLU A 237 6.51 -12.36 17.36
CA GLU A 237 7.94 -12.36 17.70
C GLU A 237 8.43 -11.00 18.27
N GLY A 238 7.72 -10.48 19.27
CA GLY A 238 8.08 -9.21 19.90
C GLY A 238 7.97 -7.96 19.03
N ALA A 239 7.35 -8.04 17.84
CA ALA A 239 7.03 -6.88 17.02
C ALA A 239 6.13 -5.88 17.78
N GLY A 240 6.16 -4.61 17.37
CA GLY A 240 5.23 -3.60 17.85
C GLY A 240 4.52 -2.93 16.69
N VAL A 241 3.22 -3.19 16.55
CA VAL A 241 2.43 -2.73 15.38
C VAL A 241 1.33 -1.76 15.79
N LEU A 242 1.34 -0.56 15.23
CA LEU A 242 0.24 0.39 15.33
C LEU A 242 -0.70 0.18 14.15
N VAL A 243 -1.93 -0.30 14.42
CA VAL A 243 -3.02 -0.47 13.46
C VAL A 243 -3.99 0.69 13.60
N GLU A 244 -3.86 1.71 12.76
CA GLU A 244 -4.56 2.98 12.90
C GLU A 244 -5.47 3.32 11.72
N ALA A 245 -6.72 3.70 11.99
CA ALA A 245 -7.61 4.29 10.99
C ALA A 245 -7.78 3.46 9.70
N ASN A 246 -7.61 2.14 9.77
CA ASN A 246 -7.87 1.24 8.65
C ASN A 246 -9.37 0.94 8.54
N SER A 247 -9.81 0.52 7.36
CA SER A 247 -11.17 0.02 7.14
C SER A 247 -11.14 -1.46 6.82
N PHE A 248 -11.77 -2.27 7.68
CA PHE A 248 -11.95 -3.71 7.47
C PHE A 248 -13.42 -4.00 7.16
N GLU A 249 -13.67 -4.71 6.07
CA GLU A 249 -15.01 -5.07 5.61
C GLU A 249 -15.05 -6.57 5.27
N ASN A 250 -15.90 -7.30 5.98
CA ASN A 250 -16.04 -8.76 5.89
C ASN A 250 -14.69 -9.48 6.12
N VAL A 251 -14.00 -9.13 7.19
CA VAL A 251 -12.75 -9.75 7.60
C VAL A 251 -12.93 -10.35 9.00
N ASP A 252 -13.04 -11.67 9.08
CA ASP A 252 -13.30 -12.36 10.35
C ASP A 252 -12.18 -12.13 11.37
N ASP A 253 -10.94 -12.01 10.90
CA ASP A 253 -9.77 -11.71 11.72
C ASP A 253 -9.02 -10.47 11.20
N PRO A 254 -9.41 -9.25 11.61
CA PRO A 254 -8.81 -8.03 11.06
C PRO A 254 -7.38 -7.79 11.55
N PHE A 255 -7.08 -8.14 12.81
CA PHE A 255 -5.76 -8.04 13.38
C PHE A 255 -5.63 -8.85 14.67
N HIS A 256 -4.46 -9.46 14.92
CA HIS A 256 -4.23 -10.30 16.10
C HIS A 256 -2.77 -10.34 16.58
N LEU A 257 -2.54 -11.06 17.69
CA LEU A 257 -1.22 -11.33 18.27
C LEU A 257 -0.82 -12.80 18.09
N GLY A 258 0.46 -13.05 17.76
CA GLY A 258 0.95 -14.39 17.40
C GLY A 258 0.53 -14.77 15.97
N GLU A 259 0.98 -15.89 15.43
CA GLU A 259 0.42 -16.50 14.19
C GLU A 259 1.10 -17.85 13.94
N GLY A 260 0.32 -18.92 13.84
CA GLY A 260 0.86 -20.28 13.74
C GLY A 260 1.73 -20.64 14.94
N SER A 261 3.00 -20.97 14.70
CA SER A 261 3.98 -21.24 15.77
C SER A 261 4.70 -20.00 16.29
N SER A 262 4.48 -18.83 15.68
CA SER A 262 5.17 -17.61 16.10
C SER A 262 4.52 -17.03 17.34
N ASP A 263 5.36 -16.70 18.32
CA ASP A 263 4.95 -16.12 19.59
C ASP A 263 4.34 -14.71 19.38
N ALA A 264 3.61 -14.23 20.37
CA ALA A 264 2.95 -12.94 20.31
C ALA A 264 3.94 -11.75 20.26
N GLY A 265 3.60 -10.74 19.46
CA GLY A 265 4.16 -9.39 19.57
C GLY A 265 3.28 -8.49 20.47
N THR A 266 3.35 -7.19 20.21
CA THR A 266 2.44 -6.16 20.74
C THR A 266 1.71 -5.47 19.60
N LEU A 267 0.49 -5.04 19.86
CA LEU A 267 -0.35 -4.39 18.87
C LEU A 267 -1.27 -3.38 19.57
N VAL A 268 -1.22 -2.14 19.08
CA VAL A 268 -2.17 -1.08 19.47
C VAL A 268 -3.06 -0.80 18.27
N ALA A 269 -4.37 -0.91 18.46
CA ALA A 269 -5.36 -0.57 17.45
C ALA A 269 -6.10 0.71 17.86
N ARG A 270 -6.26 1.67 16.94
CA ARG A 270 -7.06 2.88 17.20
C ARG A 270 -7.75 3.39 15.93
N ASN A 271 -8.93 3.96 16.10
CA ASN A 271 -9.71 4.60 15.04
C ASN A 271 -10.04 3.72 13.82
N ASN A 272 -9.90 2.40 13.90
CA ASN A 272 -10.24 1.50 12.80
C ASN A 272 -11.77 1.38 12.65
N LEU A 273 -12.23 1.23 11.40
CA LEU A 273 -13.60 0.88 11.08
C LEU A 273 -13.69 -0.63 10.82
N LEU A 274 -14.61 -1.29 11.52
CA LEU A 274 -14.89 -2.72 11.40
C LEU A 274 -16.34 -2.89 10.90
N VAL A 275 -16.52 -3.34 9.66
CA VAL A 275 -17.81 -3.63 9.06
C VAL A 275 -17.92 -5.13 8.84
N ASN A 276 -18.89 -5.80 9.48
CA ASN A 276 -19.05 -7.26 9.42
C ASN A 276 -17.74 -8.03 9.64
N SER A 277 -16.92 -7.56 10.59
CA SER A 277 -15.57 -8.06 10.82
C SER A 277 -15.40 -8.43 12.28
N GLY A 278 -14.40 -9.25 12.60
CA GLY A 278 -14.06 -9.57 13.99
C GLY A 278 -13.62 -8.33 14.78
N SER A 279 -13.54 -8.45 16.10
CA SER A 279 -13.11 -7.33 16.96
C SER A 279 -11.61 -7.05 16.91
N GLY A 280 -10.83 -8.02 16.41
CA GLY A 280 -9.37 -8.04 16.50
C GLY A 280 -8.85 -8.25 17.92
N GLN A 281 -7.53 -8.37 18.06
CA GLN A 281 -6.82 -8.51 19.34
C GLN A 281 -5.76 -7.42 19.49
N THR A 282 -5.62 -6.89 20.69
CA THR A 282 -4.61 -5.88 21.04
C THR A 282 -3.90 -6.26 22.32
N GLY A 283 -2.66 -5.78 22.51
CA GLY A 283 -1.92 -6.03 23.74
C GLY A 283 -0.57 -5.33 23.76
N GLY A 284 -0.11 -5.00 24.98
CA GLY A 284 1.17 -4.32 25.20
C GLY A 284 1.17 -2.86 24.76
N SER A 285 2.36 -2.38 24.39
CA SER A 285 2.58 -1.02 23.89
C SER A 285 3.45 -1.06 22.62
N VAL A 286 3.36 -0.01 21.82
CA VAL A 286 4.10 0.15 20.56
C VAL A 286 4.93 1.42 20.67
N ALA A 287 6.17 1.41 20.17
CA ALA A 287 7.02 2.59 20.17
C ALA A 287 6.39 3.72 19.32
N SER A 288 6.78 4.97 19.58
CA SER A 288 6.19 6.13 18.90
C SER A 288 6.58 6.19 17.41
N ILE A 289 5.63 6.61 16.58
CA ILE A 289 5.88 6.91 15.17
C ILE A 289 6.54 8.28 15.06
N PRO A 290 7.78 8.41 14.54
CA PRO A 290 8.55 9.65 14.66
C PRO A 290 8.37 10.64 13.50
N TYR A 291 7.76 10.22 12.39
CA TYR A 291 7.53 11.09 11.23
C TYR A 291 6.13 11.71 11.28
N SER A 292 5.98 12.86 10.61
CA SER A 292 4.69 13.51 10.44
C SER A 292 3.83 12.79 9.40
N TYR A 293 2.53 12.67 9.67
CA TYR A 293 1.53 12.14 8.74
C TYR A 293 0.16 12.71 9.12
N THR A 294 -0.80 12.58 8.21
CA THR A 294 -2.22 12.82 8.47
C THR A 294 -2.97 11.55 8.10
N ALA A 295 -3.72 11.00 9.04
CA ALA A 295 -4.63 9.89 8.79
C ALA A 295 -6.00 10.44 8.37
N ASP A 296 -6.53 10.00 7.23
CA ASP A 296 -7.95 10.17 6.92
C ASP A 296 -8.82 9.40 7.91
N ALA A 297 -10.09 9.80 8.00
CA ALA A 297 -11.08 9.05 8.75
C ALA A 297 -11.26 7.64 8.15
N ALA A 298 -11.28 6.61 8.99
CA ALA A 298 -11.44 5.22 8.54
C ALA A 298 -12.69 4.98 7.68
N ALA A 299 -13.77 5.73 7.91
CA ALA A 299 -14.98 5.66 7.09
C ALA A 299 -14.80 6.12 5.63
N SER A 300 -13.82 6.98 5.37
CA SER A 300 -13.50 7.47 4.02
C SER A 300 -12.47 6.59 3.30
N VAL A 301 -11.74 5.74 4.03
CA VAL A 301 -10.63 4.93 3.52
C VAL A 301 -11.07 4.04 2.36
N LYS A 302 -12.23 3.37 2.44
CA LYS A 302 -12.76 2.56 1.32
C LYS A 302 -12.84 3.38 0.03
N SER A 303 -13.49 4.54 0.05
CA SER A 303 -13.63 5.38 -1.15
C SER A 303 -12.30 5.94 -1.65
N ILE A 304 -11.42 6.35 -0.73
CA ILE A 304 -10.12 6.93 -1.08
C ILE A 304 -9.22 5.87 -1.72
N VAL A 305 -9.12 4.70 -1.09
CA VAL A 305 -8.23 3.62 -1.53
C VAL A 305 -8.73 2.98 -2.83
N THR A 306 -10.03 2.71 -2.97
CA THR A 306 -10.56 2.10 -4.22
C THR A 306 -10.44 3.02 -5.44
N ALA A 307 -10.43 4.34 -5.23
CA ALA A 307 -10.22 5.32 -6.30
C ALA A 307 -8.76 5.41 -6.77
N ASN A 308 -7.80 5.22 -5.86
CA ASN A 308 -6.41 5.62 -6.09
C ASN A 308 -5.40 4.47 -6.01
N ALA A 309 -5.68 3.36 -5.34
CA ALA A 309 -4.69 2.28 -5.18
C ALA A 309 -4.55 1.40 -6.43
N GLY A 310 -3.31 0.95 -6.65
CA GLY A 310 -2.92 0.06 -7.74
C GLY A 310 -2.25 0.77 -8.92
N ALA A 311 -1.76 -0.04 -9.86
CA ALA A 311 -1.16 0.46 -11.09
C ALA A 311 -2.20 1.10 -12.01
N GLY A 312 -1.76 2.10 -12.79
CA GLY A 312 -2.60 2.87 -13.71
C GLY A 312 -3.40 4.00 -13.06
N ARG A 313 -3.12 4.34 -11.80
CA ARG A 313 -3.85 5.37 -11.03
C ARG A 313 -3.14 6.73 -10.98
N ILE A 314 -1.84 6.75 -11.21
CA ILE A 314 -1.03 7.97 -11.24
C ILE A 314 -0.65 8.34 -12.67
N SER A 315 -0.50 9.65 -12.90
CA SER A 315 0.13 10.17 -14.11
C SER A 315 1.64 9.96 -14.04
N VAL A 316 2.25 9.60 -15.17
CA VAL A 316 3.65 9.18 -15.24
C VAL A 316 4.32 9.61 -16.52
#